data_AF-A0A8C6SCC8-F1
#
_entry.id   AF-A0A8C6SCC8-F1
#
_cell.length_a   1.000
_cell.length_b   1.000
_cell.length_c   1.000
_cell.angle_alpha   90.00
_cell.angle_beta   90.00
_cell.angle_gamma   90.00
#
_symmetry.space_group_name_H-M   'P 1'
#
loop_
_entity.id
_entity.type
_entity.pdbx_description
1 polymer ?
#
loop_
_entity_poly.entity_id
_entity_poly.type
_entity_poly.pdbx_seq_one_letter_code
_entity_poly.pdbx_strand_id
1 'polypeptide(L)'
;MHLSSVFLTQIHEKPKFKPSAPKIPDGEKVDFDDIQKKRQNKDLVELQGLIDAHFEGRKKEEEELIALKERIEKRRAERAEQQRVRAEKDKERQARREEERRIREESDAKKKADEDAKKKSALSSMGSNYSSHLQRADQKRGGKKETEREKKKKILAARRKQLNIDHLNEDKLKDKITELYDWMKQLESEKFDHMERLKRQKYEVTTLRKRVEDLSSRGSLHEAGSMKLRARPQPPGTTTAPLCKICFISLSGGGKEVVRVVGPGRTG
;
A
#
# COMPACT_ATOMS: atom_id res chain seq x y z
N MET A 1 23.02 9.05 -39.79
CA MET A 1 24.16 8.12 -39.88
C MET A 1 23.56 6.72 -39.92
N HIS A 2 23.18 6.18 -41.09
CA HIS A 2 24.05 5.51 -42.07
C HIS A 2 25.07 4.59 -41.39
N LEU A 3 24.85 3.27 -41.59
CA LEU A 3 25.77 2.12 -41.67
C LEU A 3 24.91 0.87 -41.36
N SER A 4 24.21 0.28 -42.34
CA SER A 4 24.70 -0.70 -43.34
C SER A 4 25.02 -2.07 -42.74
N SER A 5 24.25 -3.08 -43.15
CA SER A 5 24.66 -4.48 -43.46
C SER A 5 23.41 -5.36 -43.33
N VAL A 6 22.64 -5.56 -44.41
CA VAL A 6 22.78 -6.75 -45.28
C VAL A 6 22.84 -8.04 -44.46
N PHE A 7 21.68 -8.57 -44.06
CA PHE A 7 21.58 -10.01 -43.78
C PHE A 7 20.62 -10.62 -44.80
N LEU A 8 21.29 -11.14 -45.82
CA LEU A 8 20.79 -11.82 -46.99
C LEU A 8 19.91 -13.00 -46.57
N THR A 9 18.69 -13.05 -47.09
CA THR A 9 17.84 -14.24 -47.14
C THR A 9 18.56 -15.33 -47.93
N GLN A 10 19.24 -16.22 -47.22
CA GLN A 10 19.88 -17.39 -47.81
C GLN A 10 18.82 -18.50 -47.93
N ILE A 11 18.06 -18.44 -49.04
CA ILE A 11 17.24 -19.54 -49.51
C ILE A 11 18.22 -20.65 -49.92
N HIS A 12 18.31 -21.68 -49.08
CA HIS A 12 19.08 -22.89 -49.35
C HIS A 12 18.42 -23.64 -50.52
N GLU A 13 19.00 -23.50 -51.71
CA GLU A 13 18.64 -24.30 -52.89
C GLU A 13 18.77 -25.79 -52.57
N LYS A 14 17.71 -26.55 -52.81
CA LYS A 14 17.75 -28.02 -52.82
C LYS A 14 18.69 -28.48 -53.94
N PRO A 15 19.71 -29.31 -53.67
CA PRO A 15 20.51 -29.89 -54.74
C PRO A 15 19.65 -30.84 -55.57
N LYS A 16 19.48 -30.52 -56.86
CA LYS A 16 18.84 -31.42 -57.83
C LYS A 16 19.78 -32.60 -58.11
N PHE A 17 19.51 -33.72 -57.44
CA PHE A 17 20.15 -35.01 -57.70
C PHE A 17 19.75 -35.51 -59.10
N LYS A 18 20.72 -35.63 -60.01
CA LYS A 18 20.56 -36.35 -61.28
C LYS A 18 21.10 -37.78 -61.08
N PRO A 19 20.29 -38.84 -61.22
CA PRO A 19 20.84 -40.19 -61.22
C PRO A 19 21.51 -40.43 -62.57
N SER A 20 22.84 -40.58 -62.58
CA SER A 20 23.57 -41.14 -63.71
C SER A 20 23.27 -42.63 -63.78
N ALA A 21 22.81 -43.11 -64.93
CA ALA A 21 22.43 -44.50 -65.17
C ALA A 21 23.64 -45.44 -64.99
N PRO A 22 23.57 -46.42 -64.08
CA PRO A 22 24.62 -47.43 -63.93
C PRO A 22 24.68 -48.34 -65.15
N LYS A 23 25.88 -48.48 -65.72
CA LYS A 23 26.19 -49.43 -66.81
C LYS A 23 26.41 -50.81 -66.18
N ILE A 24 25.56 -51.77 -66.55
CA ILE A 24 25.62 -53.16 -66.08
C ILE A 24 26.46 -53.98 -67.08
N PRO A 25 27.54 -54.67 -66.68
CA PRO A 25 28.15 -55.72 -67.47
C PRO A 25 27.38 -57.04 -67.27
N ASP A 26 27.22 -57.77 -68.38
CA ASP A 26 26.42 -58.98 -68.55
C ASP A 26 26.79 -60.16 -67.63
N GLY A 27 25.74 -60.85 -67.16
CA GLY A 27 25.76 -62.31 -67.12
C GLY A 27 26.21 -63.01 -65.83
N GLU A 28 25.53 -62.75 -64.71
CA GLU A 28 25.48 -63.71 -63.59
C GLU A 28 24.02 -63.82 -63.11
N LYS A 29 23.53 -65.05 -62.91
CA LYS A 29 22.13 -65.32 -62.54
C LYS A 29 21.73 -64.46 -61.34
N VAL A 30 20.91 -63.45 -61.59
CA VAL A 30 20.32 -62.61 -60.55
C VAL A 30 19.31 -63.46 -59.77
N ASP A 31 19.72 -63.93 -58.58
CA ASP A 31 18.83 -64.61 -57.64
C ASP A 31 17.81 -63.59 -57.10
N PHE A 32 16.55 -63.75 -57.52
CA PHE A 32 15.45 -62.88 -57.13
C PHE A 32 15.22 -62.87 -55.61
N ASP A 33 15.50 -63.98 -54.92
CA ASP A 33 15.46 -64.07 -53.45
C ASP A 33 16.53 -63.18 -52.79
N ASP A 34 17.73 -63.09 -53.37
CA ASP A 34 18.80 -62.24 -52.84
C ASP A 34 18.48 -60.75 -53.01
N ILE A 35 17.81 -60.38 -54.10
CA ILE A 35 17.30 -59.01 -54.33
C ILE A 35 16.22 -58.66 -53.29
N GLN A 36 15.30 -59.59 -53.01
CA GLN A 36 14.22 -59.37 -52.05
C GLN A 36 14.76 -59.28 -50.61
N LYS A 37 15.72 -60.12 -50.25
CA LYS A 37 16.41 -60.08 -48.94
C LYS A 37 17.25 -58.80 -48.77
N LYS A 38 17.94 -58.35 -49.82
CA LYS A 38 18.66 -57.06 -49.81
C LYS A 38 17.72 -55.87 -49.64
N ARG A 39 16.53 -55.91 -50.24
CA ARG A 39 15.49 -54.89 -50.05
C ARG A 39 14.99 -54.86 -48.61
N GLN A 40 14.61 -56.01 -48.05
CA GLN A 40 14.15 -56.11 -46.66
C GLN A 40 15.22 -55.65 -45.67
N ASN A 41 16.49 -56.06 -45.86
CA ASN A 41 17.59 -55.59 -45.03
C ASN A 41 17.81 -54.08 -45.13
N LYS A 42 17.67 -53.50 -46.32
CA LYS A 42 17.76 -52.04 -46.51
C LYS A 42 16.65 -51.32 -45.77
N ASP A 43 15.41 -51.80 -45.90
CA ASP A 43 14.24 -51.20 -45.24
C ASP A 43 14.36 -51.30 -43.71
N LEU A 44 14.88 -52.41 -43.17
CA LEU A 44 15.15 -52.56 -41.73
C LEU A 44 16.23 -51.60 -41.22
N VAL A 45 17.29 -51.39 -42.01
CA VAL A 45 18.37 -50.46 -41.65
C VAL A 45 17.90 -49.00 -41.74
N GLU A 46 17.12 -48.64 -42.77
CA GLU A 46 16.51 -47.31 -42.88
C GLU A 46 15.53 -47.05 -41.72
N LEU A 47 14.70 -48.03 -41.36
CA LEU A 47 13.79 -47.93 -40.22
C LEU A 47 14.55 -47.74 -38.90
N GLN A 48 15.61 -48.52 -38.67
CA GLN A 48 16.45 -48.35 -37.48
C GLN A 48 17.11 -46.97 -37.44
N GLY A 49 17.61 -46.49 -38.58
CA GLY A 49 18.19 -45.13 -38.69
C GLY A 49 17.18 -44.01 -38.41
N LEU A 50 15.93 -44.16 -38.83
CA LEU A 50 14.85 -43.20 -38.52
C LEU A 50 14.48 -43.21 -37.05
N ILE A 51 14.43 -44.39 -36.44
CA ILE A 51 14.17 -44.57 -35.00
C ILE A 51 15.26 -43.86 -34.19
N ASP A 52 16.54 -44.15 -34.49
CA ASP A 52 17.67 -43.57 -33.77
C ASP A 52 17.75 -42.04 -33.98
N ALA A 53 17.51 -41.56 -35.21
CA ALA A 53 17.46 -40.13 -35.49
C ALA A 53 16.34 -39.42 -34.72
N HIS A 54 15.18 -40.04 -34.56
CA HIS A 54 14.07 -39.47 -33.78
C HIS A 54 14.41 -39.41 -32.28
N PHE A 55 14.99 -40.46 -31.70
CA PHE A 55 15.39 -40.47 -30.30
C PHE A 55 16.53 -39.51 -30.00
N GLU A 56 17.56 -39.48 -30.86
CA GLU A 56 18.68 -38.54 -30.72
C GLU A 56 18.23 -37.09 -30.92
N GLY A 57 17.30 -36.83 -31.84
CA GLY A 57 16.69 -35.52 -32.03
C GLY A 57 15.95 -35.06 -30.76
N ARG A 58 15.06 -35.90 -30.24
CA ARG A 58 14.33 -35.64 -28.98
C ARG A 58 15.25 -35.39 -27.80
N LYS A 59 16.29 -36.23 -27.64
CA LYS A 59 17.25 -36.13 -26.53
C LYS A 59 18.03 -34.81 -26.58
N LYS A 60 18.53 -34.43 -27.77
CA LYS A 60 19.23 -33.15 -27.95
C LYS A 60 18.33 -31.95 -27.66
N GLU A 61 17.09 -31.97 -28.16
CA GLU A 61 16.11 -30.93 -27.87
C GLU A 61 15.79 -30.82 -26.36
N GLU A 62 15.69 -31.95 -25.66
CA GLU A 62 15.47 -31.97 -24.20
C GLU A 62 16.65 -31.40 -23.44
N GLU A 63 17.88 -31.81 -23.79
CA GLU A 63 19.11 -31.28 -23.18
C GLU A 63 19.24 -29.77 -23.40
N GLU A 64 18.95 -29.28 -24.61
CA GLU A 64 18.95 -27.84 -24.91
C GLU A 64 17.88 -27.08 -24.12
N LEU A 65 16.68 -27.65 -23.99
CA LEU A 65 15.58 -27.06 -23.23
C LEU A 65 15.91 -27.01 -21.74
N ILE A 66 16.52 -28.07 -21.19
CA ILE A 66 16.97 -28.12 -19.79
C ILE A 66 18.07 -27.08 -19.57
N ALA A 67 19.11 -27.03 -20.41
CA ALA A 67 20.19 -26.05 -20.32
C ALA A 67 19.69 -24.59 -20.44
N LEU A 68 18.64 -24.35 -21.22
CA LEU A 68 18.01 -23.03 -21.31
C LEU A 68 17.22 -22.68 -20.04
N LYS A 69 16.44 -23.63 -19.50
CA LYS A 69 15.70 -23.46 -18.25
C LYS A 69 16.64 -23.18 -17.08
N GLU A 70 17.72 -23.95 -16.95
CA GLU A 70 18.74 -23.73 -15.92
C GLU A 70 19.38 -22.33 -16.02
N ARG A 71 19.69 -21.84 -17.23
CA ARG A 71 20.20 -20.47 -17.42
C ARG A 71 19.19 -19.39 -17.05
N ILE A 72 17.90 -19.62 -17.28
CA ILE A 72 16.84 -18.68 -16.88
C ILE A 72 16.68 -18.70 -15.36
N GLU A 73 16.65 -19.88 -14.76
CA GLU A 73 16.51 -20.08 -13.32
C GLU A 73 17.70 -19.47 -12.56
N LYS A 74 18.93 -19.70 -13.02
CA LYS A 74 20.14 -19.07 -12.49
C LYS A 74 20.02 -17.54 -12.52
N ARG A 75 19.58 -16.95 -13.62
CA ARG A 75 19.38 -15.48 -13.72
C ARG A 75 18.25 -14.97 -12.81
N ARG A 76 17.20 -15.77 -12.57
CA ARG A 76 16.14 -15.42 -11.63
C ARG A 76 16.64 -15.49 -10.18
N ALA A 77 17.34 -16.55 -9.83
CA ALA A 77 17.96 -16.73 -8.51
C ALA A 77 18.96 -15.60 -8.21
N GLU A 78 19.79 -15.22 -9.18
CA GLU A 78 20.75 -14.12 -9.02
C GLU A 78 20.04 -12.78 -8.79
N ARG A 79 18.97 -12.47 -9.53
CA ARG A 79 18.18 -11.25 -9.28
C ARG A 79 17.52 -11.27 -7.90
N ALA A 80 16.98 -12.43 -7.49
CA ALA A 80 16.37 -12.60 -6.18
C ALA A 80 17.40 -12.40 -5.06
N GLU A 81 18.61 -12.96 -5.20
CA GLU A 81 19.67 -12.79 -4.22
C GLU A 81 20.18 -11.34 -4.18
N GLN A 82 20.38 -10.70 -5.33
CA GLN A 82 20.72 -9.27 -5.37
C GLN A 82 19.67 -8.40 -4.67
N GLN A 83 18.38 -8.74 -4.80
CA GLN A 83 17.31 -8.02 -4.12
C GLN A 83 17.33 -8.29 -2.61
N ARG A 84 17.62 -9.53 -2.20
CA ARG A 84 17.76 -9.93 -0.79
C ARG A 84 18.93 -9.21 -0.12
N VAL A 85 20.10 -9.18 -0.76
CA VAL A 85 21.29 -8.48 -0.29
C VAL A 85 21.05 -6.96 -0.19
N ARG A 86 20.37 -6.35 -1.17
CA ARG A 86 19.99 -4.92 -1.08
C ARG A 86 19.05 -4.66 0.09
N ALA A 87 18.02 -5.49 0.26
CA ALA A 87 17.07 -5.36 1.37
C ALA A 87 17.74 -5.55 2.74
N GLU A 88 18.65 -6.51 2.86
CA GLU A 88 19.41 -6.77 4.08
C GLU A 88 20.35 -5.61 4.43
N LYS A 89 21.09 -5.09 3.44
CA LYS A 89 21.96 -3.92 3.63
C LYS A 89 21.17 -2.66 3.98
N ASP A 90 19.96 -2.49 3.44
CA ASP A 90 19.07 -1.38 3.80
C ASP A 90 18.53 -1.54 5.22
N LYS A 91 18.13 -2.75 5.60
CA LYS A 91 17.68 -3.07 6.96
C LYS A 91 18.80 -2.88 7.98
N GLU A 92 20.03 -3.30 7.67
CA GLU A 92 21.21 -3.09 8.52
C GLU A 92 21.52 -1.60 8.69
N ARG A 93 21.51 -0.81 7.61
CA ARG A 93 21.70 0.64 7.69
C ARG A 93 20.60 1.32 8.51
N GLN A 94 19.38 0.80 8.49
CA GLN A 94 18.29 1.32 9.31
C GLN A 94 18.44 0.91 10.77
N ALA A 95 18.78 -0.35 11.04
CA ALA A 95 19.07 -0.88 12.36
C ALA A 95 20.23 -0.12 13.02
N ARG A 96 21.33 0.16 12.31
CA ARG A 96 22.45 0.95 12.84
C ARG A 96 22.05 2.36 13.25
N ARG A 97 21.18 3.02 12.47
CA ARG A 97 20.67 4.36 12.81
C ARG A 97 19.72 4.34 14.01
N GLU A 98 18.96 3.26 14.17
CA GLU A 98 18.06 3.06 15.30
C GLU A 98 18.83 2.67 16.57
N GLU A 99 19.84 1.82 16.47
CA GLU A 99 20.77 1.45 17.54
C GLU A 99 21.54 2.67 18.05
N GLU A 100 22.11 3.49 17.15
CA GLU A 100 22.81 4.73 17.52
C GLU A 100 21.86 5.73 18.19
N ARG A 101 20.62 5.83 17.70
CA ARG A 101 19.58 6.62 18.35
C ARG A 101 19.22 6.06 19.73
N ARG A 102 19.10 4.75 19.87
CA ARG A 102 18.77 4.07 21.13
C ARG A 102 19.89 4.26 22.17
N ILE A 103 21.15 4.12 21.77
CA ILE A 103 22.32 4.36 22.64
C ILE A 103 22.39 5.84 23.05
N ARG A 104 22.13 6.77 22.13
CA ARG A 104 22.07 8.20 22.45
C ARG A 104 20.94 8.51 23.43
N GLU A 105 19.74 7.99 23.16
CA GLU A 105 18.58 8.13 24.04
C GLU A 105 18.81 7.50 25.43
N GLU A 106 19.49 6.36 25.50
CA GLU A 106 19.85 5.69 26.76
C GLU A 106 20.93 6.48 27.53
N SER A 107 21.93 7.02 26.83
CA SER A 107 22.95 7.87 27.45
C SER A 107 22.39 9.22 27.94
N ASP A 108 21.47 9.82 27.19
CA ASP A 108 20.80 11.06 27.56
C ASP A 108 19.78 10.81 28.67
N ALA A 109 19.10 9.66 28.69
CA ALA A 109 18.22 9.26 29.78
C ALA A 109 19.00 8.99 31.07
N LYS A 110 20.16 8.31 30.99
CA LYS A 110 21.03 8.07 32.15
C LYS A 110 21.60 9.37 32.72
N LYS A 111 22.14 10.25 31.85
CA LYS A 111 22.60 11.59 32.26
C LYS A 111 21.47 12.41 32.87
N LYS A 112 20.27 12.36 32.30
CA LYS A 112 19.11 13.05 32.83
C LYS A 112 18.67 12.48 34.18
N ALA A 113 18.69 11.16 34.36
CA ALA A 113 18.39 10.53 35.65
C ALA A 113 19.43 10.90 36.73
N ASP A 114 20.71 10.93 36.39
CA ASP A 114 21.78 11.34 37.31
C ASP A 114 21.69 12.84 37.67
N GLU A 115 21.37 13.70 36.69
CA GLU A 115 21.11 15.12 36.90
C GLU A 115 19.84 15.38 37.70
N ASP A 116 18.76 14.63 37.48
CA ASP A 116 17.52 14.73 38.27
C ASP A 116 17.71 14.19 39.69
N ALA A 117 18.53 13.16 39.89
CA ALA A 117 18.89 12.67 41.22
C ALA A 117 19.73 13.72 41.98
N LYS A 118 20.74 14.31 41.33
CA LYS A 118 21.55 15.41 41.88
C LYS A 118 20.74 16.69 42.12
N LYS A 119 19.82 17.02 41.21
CA LYS A 119 18.90 18.16 41.37
C LYS A 119 17.86 17.89 42.45
N LYS A 120 17.33 16.68 42.58
CA LYS A 120 16.41 16.31 43.66
C LYS A 120 17.11 16.33 45.01
N SER A 121 18.37 15.90 45.10
CA SER A 121 19.16 16.05 46.33
C SER A 121 19.46 17.52 46.65
N ALA A 122 19.74 18.35 45.64
CA ALA A 122 19.99 19.79 45.84
C ALA A 122 18.72 20.61 46.10
N LEU A 123 17.59 20.27 45.47
CA LEU A 123 16.31 20.99 45.58
C LEU A 123 15.48 20.53 46.78
N SER A 124 15.71 19.33 47.32
CA SER A 124 15.20 18.97 48.65
C SER A 124 15.81 19.86 49.75
N SER A 125 16.91 20.56 49.45
CA SER A 125 17.52 21.57 50.33
C SER A 125 17.03 23.01 50.06
N MET A 126 16.33 23.30 48.94
CA MET A 126 16.01 24.68 48.50
C MET A 126 14.63 24.81 47.81
N GLY A 127 13.56 24.49 48.54
CA GLY A 127 12.24 25.11 48.36
C GLY A 127 11.34 24.62 47.21
N SER A 128 10.05 24.40 47.54
CA SER A 128 9.06 23.64 46.76
C SER A 128 8.59 24.24 45.41
N ASN A 129 9.06 25.42 45.02
CA ASN A 129 8.46 26.15 43.88
C ASN A 129 9.15 25.91 42.52
N TYR A 130 10.39 25.40 42.49
CA TYR A 130 11.10 25.08 41.25
C TYR A 130 10.68 23.72 40.63
N SER A 131 10.06 22.85 41.44
CA SER A 131 9.66 21.49 41.06
C SER A 131 8.61 21.44 39.93
N SER A 132 7.70 22.43 39.84
CA SER A 132 6.63 22.42 38.83
C SER A 132 7.12 22.74 37.41
N HIS A 133 8.21 23.52 37.26
CA HIS A 133 8.74 23.90 35.96
C HIS A 133 9.49 22.75 35.29
N LEU A 134 10.21 21.94 36.08
CA LEU A 134 10.91 20.75 35.60
C LEU A 134 9.95 19.64 35.16
N GLN A 135 8.84 19.40 35.88
CA GLN A 135 7.82 18.42 35.47
C GLN A 135 7.17 18.76 34.11
N ARG A 136 6.93 20.06 33.83
CA ARG A 136 6.42 20.50 32.52
C ARG A 136 7.44 20.33 31.40
N ALA A 137 8.73 20.52 31.69
CA ALA A 137 9.81 20.30 30.73
C ALA A 137 10.06 18.81 30.46
N ASP A 138 9.94 17.95 31.48
CA ASP A 138 10.10 16.51 31.35
C ASP A 138 9.00 15.90 30.47
N GLN A 139 7.76 16.32 30.67
CA GLN A 139 6.62 15.84 29.88
C GLN A 139 6.69 16.23 28.39
N LYS A 140 7.52 17.22 28.04
CA LYS A 140 7.84 17.61 26.66
C LYS A 140 9.11 16.95 26.10
N ARG A 141 10.01 16.42 26.94
CA ARG A 141 11.36 15.96 26.52
C ARG A 141 11.60 14.46 26.74
N GLY A 142 10.75 13.77 27.51
CA GLY A 142 10.82 12.33 27.77
C GLY A 142 9.93 11.51 26.84
N GLY A 143 10.53 10.90 25.84
CA GLY A 143 9.89 10.01 24.87
C GLY A 143 9.15 10.77 23.78
N LYS A 144 9.45 10.45 22.51
CA LYS A 144 8.69 10.92 21.35
C LYS A 144 7.28 10.32 21.41
N LYS A 145 6.44 10.81 22.33
CA LYS A 145 5.01 10.52 22.34
C LYS A 145 4.53 10.95 20.96
N GLU A 146 4.09 9.97 20.18
CA GLU A 146 3.51 10.19 18.86
C GLU A 146 2.51 11.34 19.01
N THR A 147 2.81 12.45 18.35
CA THR A 147 2.02 13.66 18.50
C THR A 147 0.58 13.34 18.07
N GLU A 148 -0.43 14.01 18.61
CA GLU A 148 -1.82 13.77 18.16
C GLU A 148 -1.97 13.95 16.63
N ARG A 149 -1.13 14.80 16.04
CA ARG A 149 -1.02 14.98 14.59
C ARG A 149 -0.52 13.71 13.87
N GLU A 150 0.51 13.07 14.40
CA GLU A 150 1.04 11.80 13.87
C GLU A 150 0.03 10.67 14.05
N LYS A 151 -0.61 10.56 15.23
CA LYS A 151 -1.69 9.59 15.48
C LYS A 151 -2.86 9.76 14.52
N LYS A 152 -3.33 11.00 14.32
CA LYS A 152 -4.38 11.30 13.35
C LYS A 152 -3.97 10.90 11.94
N LYS A 153 -2.74 11.21 11.53
CA LYS A 153 -2.22 10.84 10.21
C LYS A 153 -2.15 9.32 10.04
N LYS A 154 -1.70 8.59 11.07
CA LYS A 154 -1.65 7.13 11.08
C LYS A 154 -3.04 6.51 10.98
N ILE A 155 -4.01 6.99 11.75
CA ILE A 155 -5.40 6.50 11.71
C ILE A 155 -6.04 6.79 10.34
N LEU A 156 -5.85 7.99 9.79
CA LEU A 156 -6.40 8.34 8.47
C LEU A 156 -5.74 7.54 7.34
N ALA A 157 -4.43 7.29 7.43
CA ALA A 157 -3.74 6.42 6.48
C ALA A 157 -4.26 4.97 6.56
N ALA A 158 -4.50 4.44 7.76
CA ALA A 158 -5.07 3.11 7.95
C ALA A 158 -6.51 2.98 7.42
N ARG A 159 -7.31 4.05 7.50
CA ARG A 159 -8.68 4.09 6.94
C ARG A 159 -8.70 4.26 5.42
N ARG A 160 -7.63 4.77 4.82
CA ARG A 160 -7.56 5.00 3.37
C ARG A 160 -7.30 3.69 2.65
N LYS A 161 -8.34 3.15 2.00
CA LYS A 161 -8.20 2.02 1.08
C LYS A 161 -7.56 2.51 -0.21
N GLN A 162 -6.47 1.88 -0.63
CA GLN A 162 -5.84 2.20 -1.91
C GLN A 162 -6.74 1.71 -3.04
N LEU A 163 -7.04 2.59 -3.99
CA LEU A 163 -7.90 2.28 -5.13
C LEU A 163 -7.01 1.84 -6.30
N ASN A 164 -7.27 0.65 -6.83
CA ASN A 164 -6.72 0.20 -8.10
C ASN A 164 -7.86 0.19 -9.11
N ILE A 165 -7.73 1.02 -10.16
CA ILE A 165 -8.79 1.27 -11.15
C ILE A 165 -8.35 0.80 -12.55
N ASP A 166 -7.05 0.54 -12.76
CA ASP A 166 -6.45 0.48 -14.10
C ASP A 166 -6.80 -0.80 -14.89
N HIS A 167 -7.38 -1.82 -14.25
CA HIS A 167 -7.68 -3.11 -14.86
C HIS A 167 -9.10 -3.61 -14.58
N LEU A 168 -10.06 -2.71 -14.33
CA LEU A 168 -11.45 -3.10 -14.05
C LEU A 168 -12.35 -2.99 -15.29
N ASN A 169 -13.31 -3.93 -15.40
CA ASN A 169 -14.37 -3.91 -16.41
C ASN A 169 -15.46 -2.89 -16.05
N GLU A 170 -16.25 -2.43 -17.03
CA GLU A 170 -17.24 -1.34 -16.87
C GLU A 170 -18.30 -1.62 -15.79
N ASP A 171 -18.80 -2.85 -15.70
CA ASP A 171 -19.76 -3.22 -14.66
C ASP A 171 -19.13 -3.22 -13.25
N LYS A 172 -17.87 -3.66 -13.14
CA LYS A 172 -17.13 -3.60 -11.86
C LYS A 172 -16.80 -2.16 -11.44
N LEU A 173 -16.67 -1.24 -12.40
CA LEU A 173 -16.51 0.18 -12.11
C LEU A 173 -17.80 0.79 -11.54
N LYS A 174 -18.97 0.43 -12.08
CA LYS A 174 -20.28 0.86 -11.55
C LYS A 174 -20.49 0.40 -10.10
N ASP A 175 -20.16 -0.87 -9.81
CA ASP A 175 -20.21 -1.39 -8.44
C ASP A 175 -19.28 -0.60 -7.52
N LYS A 176 -18.06 -0.30 -7.98
CA LYS A 176 -17.09 0.46 -7.19
C LYS A 176 -17.51 1.91 -6.93
N ILE A 177 -18.18 2.54 -7.89
CA ILE A 177 -18.75 3.88 -7.72
C ILE A 177 -19.83 3.86 -6.64
N THR A 178 -20.73 2.88 -6.68
CA THR A 178 -21.79 2.72 -5.68
C THR A 178 -21.20 2.48 -4.29
N GLU A 179 -20.22 1.59 -4.15
CA GLU A 179 -19.53 1.35 -2.87
C GLU A 179 -18.86 2.60 -2.30
N LEU A 180 -18.20 3.40 -3.15
CA LEU A 180 -17.54 4.63 -2.72
C LEU A 180 -18.54 5.71 -2.34
N TYR A 181 -19.67 5.80 -3.06
CA TYR A 181 -20.76 6.70 -2.76
C TYR A 181 -21.40 6.37 -1.41
N ASP A 182 -21.71 5.10 -1.16
CA ASP A 182 -22.27 4.64 0.12
C ASP A 182 -21.29 4.88 1.28
N TRP A 183 -19.99 4.64 1.05
CA TRP A 183 -18.95 4.93 2.04
C TRP A 183 -18.86 6.44 2.37
N MET A 184 -18.95 7.30 1.36
CA MET A 184 -18.99 8.76 1.55
C MET A 184 -20.22 9.17 2.37
N LYS A 185 -21.39 8.66 2.00
CA LYS A 185 -22.66 8.93 2.70
C LYS A 185 -22.61 8.50 4.17
N GLN A 186 -22.04 7.33 4.45
CA GLN A 186 -21.85 6.86 5.83
C GLN A 186 -20.97 7.84 6.64
N LEU A 187 -19.82 8.26 6.09
CA LEU A 187 -18.93 9.21 6.76
C LEU A 187 -19.59 10.57 7.02
N GLU A 188 -20.44 11.03 6.11
CA GLU A 188 -21.24 12.26 6.30
C GLU A 188 -22.24 12.13 7.45
N SER A 189 -22.94 10.99 7.54
CA SER A 189 -23.85 10.68 8.65
C SER A 189 -23.11 10.66 9.99
N GLU A 190 -21.99 9.94 10.08
CA GLU A 190 -21.19 9.86 11.32
C GLU A 190 -20.67 11.24 11.74
N LYS A 191 -20.24 12.07 10.78
CA LYS A 191 -19.82 13.45 11.04
C LYS A 191 -20.98 14.28 11.61
N PHE A 192 -22.18 14.15 11.08
CA PHE A 192 -23.36 14.86 11.58
C PHE A 192 -23.67 14.48 13.03
N ASP A 193 -23.72 13.19 13.36
CA ASP A 193 -23.98 12.71 14.71
C ASP A 193 -22.92 13.20 15.71
N HIS A 194 -21.64 13.20 15.31
CA HIS A 194 -20.56 13.74 16.12
C HIS A 194 -20.70 15.26 16.34
N MET A 195 -21.13 16.01 15.32
CA MET A 195 -21.37 17.45 15.44
C MET A 195 -22.52 17.76 16.40
N GLU A 196 -23.64 17.05 16.30
CA GLU A 196 -24.78 17.24 17.20
C GLU A 196 -24.45 16.83 18.64
N ARG A 197 -23.74 15.70 18.82
CA ARG A 197 -23.24 15.30 20.14
C ARG A 197 -22.32 16.35 20.76
N LEU A 198 -21.42 16.94 19.97
CA LEU A 198 -20.52 17.98 20.45
C LEU A 198 -21.29 19.25 20.87
N LYS A 199 -22.32 19.65 20.12
CA LYS A 199 -23.19 20.79 20.50
C LYS A 199 -23.87 20.52 21.84
N ARG A 200 -24.43 19.33 22.03
CA ARG A 200 -25.06 18.92 23.29
C ARG A 200 -24.07 18.92 24.45
N GLN A 201 -22.88 18.33 24.26
CA GLN A 201 -21.83 18.32 25.28
C GLN A 201 -21.36 19.72 25.67
N LYS A 202 -21.25 20.65 24.70
CA LYS A 202 -20.92 22.06 24.99
C LYS A 202 -21.97 22.72 25.89
N TYR A 203 -23.25 22.45 25.65
CA TYR A 203 -24.33 22.96 26.48
C TYR A 203 -24.30 22.35 27.89
N GLU A 204 -24.10 21.04 28.00
CA GLU A 204 -23.97 20.33 29.27
C GLU A 204 -22.79 20.87 30.10
N VAL A 205 -21.61 21.02 29.49
CA VAL A 205 -20.44 21.60 30.15
C VAL A 205 -20.71 23.02 30.63
N THR A 206 -21.34 23.86 29.80
CA THR A 206 -21.68 25.24 30.18
C THR A 206 -22.64 25.27 31.37
N THR A 207 -23.63 24.38 31.36
CA THR A 207 -24.63 24.27 32.43
C THR A 207 -24.00 23.76 33.73
N LEU A 208 -23.15 22.73 33.64
CA LEU A 208 -22.44 22.19 34.79
C LEU A 208 -21.48 23.21 35.40
N ARG A 209 -20.78 24.01 34.57
CA ARG A 209 -19.93 25.11 35.06
C ARG A 209 -20.73 26.12 35.89
N LYS A 210 -21.90 26.54 35.40
CA LYS A 210 -22.80 27.44 36.15
C LYS A 210 -23.28 26.82 37.45
N ARG A 211 -23.66 25.53 37.45
CA ARG A 211 -24.07 24.83 38.67
C ARG A 211 -22.95 24.73 39.69
N VAL A 212 -21.71 24.48 39.25
CA VAL A 212 -20.54 24.46 40.14
C VAL A 212 -20.32 25.85 40.73
N GLU A 213 -20.38 26.91 39.93
CA GLU A 213 -20.26 28.30 40.39
C GLU A 213 -21.36 28.67 41.40
N ASP A 214 -22.60 28.28 41.16
CA ASP A 214 -23.73 28.47 42.08
C ASP A 214 -23.51 27.71 43.41
N LEU A 215 -23.00 26.48 43.37
CA LEU A 215 -22.72 25.70 44.57
C LEU A 215 -21.51 26.25 45.34
N SER A 216 -20.44 26.66 44.65
CA SER A 216 -19.27 27.27 45.27
C SER A 216 -19.61 28.62 45.90
N SER A 217 -20.41 29.46 45.23
CA SER A 217 -20.87 30.73 45.78
C SER A 217 -21.85 30.56 46.95
N ARG A 218 -22.69 29.50 46.95
CA ARG A 218 -23.55 29.16 48.10
C ARG A 218 -22.78 28.53 49.26
N GLY A 219 -21.72 27.78 48.97
CA GLY A 219 -20.79 27.27 49.98
C GLY A 219 -20.05 28.39 50.72
N SER A 220 -19.66 29.46 50.01
CA SER A 220 -19.11 30.67 50.63
C SER A 220 -20.15 31.55 51.34
N LEU A 221 -21.43 31.45 50.97
CA LEU A 221 -22.53 32.17 51.64
C LEU A 221 -23.08 31.45 52.88
N HIS A 222 -22.68 30.20 53.17
CA HIS A 222 -22.95 29.61 54.48
C HIS A 222 -22.10 30.25 55.61
N GLU A 223 -21.18 31.13 55.23
CA GLU A 223 -20.44 32.04 56.13
C GLU A 223 -21.00 33.48 56.11
N ALA A 224 -21.90 33.82 55.18
CA ALA A 224 -22.55 35.14 55.09
C ALA A 224 -23.98 35.01 54.54
N GLY A 225 -24.96 35.03 55.44
CA GLY A 225 -26.37 34.84 55.09
C GLY A 225 -26.93 35.86 54.10
N SER A 226 -27.70 35.38 53.12
CA SER A 226 -28.95 35.97 52.59
C SER A 226 -29.37 35.23 51.31
N MET A 227 -30.52 34.56 51.34
CA MET A 227 -31.09 33.86 50.18
C MET A 227 -31.68 34.86 49.18
N LYS A 228 -31.18 34.86 47.93
CA LYS A 228 -31.87 35.46 46.78
C LYS A 228 -32.07 34.40 45.70
N LEU A 229 -33.32 33.96 45.55
CA LEU A 229 -33.76 33.05 44.48
C LEU A 229 -33.62 33.76 43.12
N ARG A 230 -32.72 33.27 42.26
CA ARG A 230 -32.67 33.64 40.85
C ARG A 230 -33.29 32.54 39.99
N ALA A 231 -34.17 32.95 39.07
CA ALA A 231 -34.95 32.09 38.21
C ALA A 231 -34.06 31.24 37.28
N ARG A 232 -34.46 29.96 37.14
CA ARG A 232 -33.84 28.93 36.31
C ARG A 232 -33.98 29.29 34.83
N PRO A 233 -32.90 29.33 34.03
CA PRO A 233 -33.03 29.46 32.58
C PRO A 233 -33.74 28.22 32.02
N GLN A 234 -34.88 28.43 31.35
CA GLN A 234 -35.57 27.38 30.61
C GLN A 234 -34.69 26.96 29.40
N PRO A 235 -34.62 25.67 29.05
CA PRO A 235 -34.00 25.26 27.81
C PRO A 235 -34.80 25.81 26.62
N PRO A 236 -34.17 26.18 25.49
CA PRO A 236 -34.91 26.37 24.26
C PRO A 236 -35.59 25.04 23.91
N GLY A 237 -36.90 25.09 23.73
CA GLY A 237 -37.71 23.92 23.43
C GLY A 237 -37.16 23.15 22.24
N THR A 238 -37.16 21.84 22.35
CA THR A 238 -37.03 20.94 21.20
C THR A 238 -38.23 21.19 20.31
N THR A 239 -38.09 22.02 19.28
CA THR A 239 -38.94 21.92 18.11
C THR A 239 -38.69 20.53 17.54
N THR A 240 -39.69 19.67 17.69
CA THR A 240 -39.86 18.45 16.90
C THR A 240 -39.64 18.80 15.44
N ALA A 241 -38.49 18.40 14.90
CA ALA A 241 -38.27 18.40 13.46
C ALA A 241 -39.33 17.45 12.85
N PRO A 242 -40.17 17.90 11.91
CA PRO A 242 -41.03 16.98 11.20
C PRO A 242 -40.15 16.00 10.43
N LEU A 243 -40.54 14.74 10.52
CA LEU A 243 -40.06 13.63 9.71
C LEU A 243 -39.77 14.07 8.27
N CYS A 244 -38.53 13.83 7.85
CA CYS A 244 -38.15 13.33 6.53
C CYS A 244 -39.16 13.60 5.39
N LYS A 245 -39.06 14.78 4.75
CA LYS A 245 -39.71 15.07 3.46
C LYS A 245 -38.81 15.93 2.57
N ILE A 246 -37.86 15.24 1.93
CA ILE A 246 -37.35 15.57 0.59
C ILE A 246 -37.21 14.18 -0.06
N CYS A 247 -38.27 13.58 -0.62
CA CYS A 247 -38.87 13.88 -1.91
C CYS A 247 -37.84 14.20 -3.01
N PHE A 248 -37.35 13.14 -3.64
CA PHE A 248 -37.58 12.87 -5.06
C PHE A 248 -37.77 14.12 -5.94
N ILE A 249 -36.71 14.52 -6.66
CA ILE A 249 -36.86 15.32 -7.88
C ILE A 249 -36.27 14.51 -9.03
N SER A 250 -37.21 14.07 -9.87
CA SER A 250 -36.99 13.42 -11.15
C SER A 250 -36.58 14.45 -12.21
N LEU A 251 -35.96 13.94 -13.27
CA LEU A 251 -35.56 14.58 -14.52
C LEU A 251 -36.54 15.64 -15.06
N SER A 252 -36.02 16.79 -15.49
CA SER A 252 -36.16 17.32 -16.87
C SER A 252 -35.62 18.75 -17.01
N GLY A 253 -34.91 18.99 -18.12
CA GLY A 253 -35.04 20.25 -18.86
C GLY A 253 -34.05 21.37 -18.56
N GLY A 254 -33.02 21.49 -19.42
CA GLY A 254 -32.68 22.69 -20.20
C GLY A 254 -32.42 24.04 -19.54
N GLY A 255 -31.29 24.67 -19.92
CA GLY A 255 -31.20 26.12 -20.06
C GLY A 255 -30.24 26.85 -19.12
N LYS A 256 -29.07 27.20 -19.69
CA LYS A 256 -28.22 28.39 -19.49
C LYS A 256 -28.62 29.37 -18.37
N GLU A 257 -27.67 29.75 -17.51
CA GLU A 257 -26.95 31.04 -17.59
C GLU A 257 -26.20 31.40 -16.26
N VAL A 258 -24.92 31.77 -16.42
CA VAL A 258 -24.05 32.69 -15.65
C VAL A 258 -24.27 32.85 -14.14
N VAL A 259 -23.27 32.43 -13.35
CA VAL A 259 -22.97 33.07 -12.05
C VAL A 259 -21.49 33.44 -11.95
N ARG A 260 -21.33 34.75 -11.82
CA ARG A 260 -20.15 35.59 -11.68
C ARG A 260 -19.42 35.30 -10.36
N VAL A 261 -18.13 34.96 -10.42
CA VAL A 261 -17.26 34.88 -9.23
C VAL A 261 -16.62 36.25 -9.00
N VAL A 262 -17.07 36.95 -7.96
CA VAL A 262 -16.41 38.15 -7.41
C VAL A 262 -15.68 37.71 -6.14
N GLY A 263 -14.35 37.78 -6.14
CA GLY A 263 -13.54 37.66 -4.93
C GLY A 263 -13.44 38.98 -4.17
N PRO A 264 -13.03 38.92 -2.90
CA PRO A 264 -12.05 39.86 -2.36
C PRO A 264 -10.90 39.07 -1.70
N GLY A 265 -9.62 39.43 -1.83
CA GLY A 265 -9.04 40.76 -1.67
C GLY A 265 -8.28 40.78 -0.33
N ARG A 266 -6.95 40.82 -0.39
CA ARG A 266 -6.00 40.85 0.73
C ARG A 266 -6.09 42.14 1.55
N THR A 267 -5.78 42.06 2.84
CA THR A 267 -4.93 42.97 3.67
C THR A 267 -4.85 42.34 5.08
N GLY A 268 -3.73 42.28 5.82
CA GLY A 268 -2.35 42.70 5.62
C GLY A 268 -1.44 41.91 6.57
#